data_AF-A0A830C245-F1
#
_entry.id   AF-A0A830C245-F1
#
_cell.length_a   1.000
_cell.length_b   1.000
_cell.length_c   1.000
_cell.angle_alpha   90.00
_cell.angle_beta   90.00
_cell.angle_gamma   90.00
#
_symmetry.space_group_name_H-M   'P 1'
#
loop_
_entity.id
_entity.type
_entity.pdbx_description
1 polymer ?
#
loop_
_entity_poly.entity_id
_entity_poly.type
_entity_poly.pdbx_seq_one_letter_code
_entity_poly.pdbx_strand_id
1 'polypeptide(L)'
;MSSANVASSSAVAGGGGVGGGCGGGGRGGGGRGGACKFLRRKCVAGCIFTPYFDSEQGAAHFAVVHKVFGASNVSKLLLHILPSKRLDAVVTICYEAQARLRVPIYGCVAHIFALQQHVFN
;
A
#
# COMPACT_ATOMS: atom_id res chain seq x y z
N MET A 1 9.87 -12.62 -27.18
CA MET A 1 11.16 -11.98 -26.84
C MET A 1 10.85 -10.95 -25.76
N SER A 2 11.16 -11.06 -24.48
CA SER A 2 11.81 -12.08 -23.67
C SER A 2 11.27 -11.86 -22.25
N SER A 3 10.94 -12.95 -21.57
CA SER A 3 10.68 -12.96 -20.13
C SER A 3 11.92 -12.43 -19.39
N ALA A 4 11.76 -11.45 -18.50
CA ALA A 4 12.82 -11.03 -17.60
C ALA A 4 12.24 -10.75 -16.20
N ASN A 5 12.34 -11.79 -15.36
CA ASN A 5 12.74 -11.77 -13.96
C ASN A 5 12.48 -10.48 -13.17
N VAL A 6 11.45 -10.49 -12.32
CA VAL A 6 11.52 -9.73 -11.06
C VAL A 6 12.36 -10.56 -10.10
N ALA A 7 13.68 -10.33 -10.17
CA ALA A 7 14.62 -10.85 -9.20
C ALA A 7 14.18 -10.40 -7.80
N SER A 8 13.89 -11.39 -6.96
CA SER A 8 13.82 -11.24 -5.52
C SER A 8 15.24 -10.98 -5.01
N SER A 9 15.50 -9.76 -4.56
CA SER A 9 16.69 -9.38 -3.78
C SER A 9 16.37 -8.07 -3.06
N SER A 10 16.52 -7.88 -1.75
CA SER A 10 16.95 -8.77 -0.68
C SER A 10 16.42 -8.21 0.62
N ALA A 11 16.23 -9.12 1.57
CA ALA A 11 16.15 -8.84 2.98
C ALA A 11 17.27 -7.91 3.44
N VAL A 12 16.93 -6.94 4.28
CA VAL A 12 17.78 -6.61 5.42
C VAL A 12 17.10 -7.20 6.66
N ALA A 13 17.56 -8.39 7.01
CA ALA A 13 17.42 -8.90 8.37
C ALA A 13 18.44 -8.15 9.22
N GLY A 14 17.95 -7.34 10.16
CA GLY A 14 18.75 -6.72 11.22
C GLY A 14 17.97 -6.88 12.51
N GLY A 15 18.45 -7.79 13.37
CA GLY A 15 17.78 -8.21 14.59
C GLY A 15 17.82 -7.17 15.71
N GLY A 16 16.88 -7.34 16.64
CA GLY A 16 16.78 -6.59 17.88
C GLY A 16 15.50 -7.01 18.58
N GLY A 17 15.57 -8.10 19.35
CA GLY A 17 14.43 -8.61 20.10
C GLY A 17 14.03 -7.67 21.23
N VAL A 18 12.73 -7.56 21.48
CA VAL A 18 12.19 -7.53 22.83
C VAL A 18 10.96 -8.43 22.86
N GLY A 19 11.02 -9.41 23.77
CA GLY A 19 9.89 -10.25 24.11
C GLY A 19 8.75 -9.41 24.66
N GLY A 20 7.55 -9.73 24.23
CA GLY A 20 6.31 -9.19 24.76
C GLY A 20 5.24 -10.24 24.52
N GLY A 21 5.23 -11.26 25.36
CA GLY A 21 4.14 -12.20 25.42
C GLY A 21 2.87 -11.47 25.80
N CYS A 22 1.82 -11.65 25.01
CA CYS A 22 0.47 -11.69 25.55
C CYS A 22 -0.21 -12.95 25.00
N GLY A 23 -0.34 -13.93 25.89
CA GLY A 23 -1.32 -14.98 25.74
C GLY A 23 -2.73 -14.38 25.77
N GLY A 24 -3.62 -14.98 25.00
CA GLY A 24 -5.01 -14.57 24.92
C GLY A 24 -5.68 -15.36 23.80
N GLY A 25 -6.25 -16.51 24.16
CA GLY A 25 -6.99 -17.37 23.26
C GLY A 25 -8.21 -16.66 22.66
N GLY A 26 -8.55 -17.06 21.44
CA GLY A 26 -9.73 -16.57 20.73
C GLY A 26 -9.72 -17.06 19.29
N ARG A 27 -10.26 -18.26 19.07
CA ARG A 27 -10.68 -18.71 17.73
C ARG A 27 -11.73 -17.73 17.23
N GLY A 28 -11.47 -17.03 16.13
CA GLY A 28 -12.48 -16.19 15.48
C GLY A 28 -11.90 -15.24 14.45
N GLY A 29 -11.87 -15.65 13.18
CA GLY A 29 -12.08 -14.77 12.02
C GLY A 29 -11.25 -13.47 11.85
N GLY A 30 -10.09 -13.32 12.49
CA GLY A 30 -9.25 -12.13 12.35
C GLY A 30 -8.53 -12.09 11.00
N GLY A 31 -9.24 -11.72 9.94
CA GLY A 31 -8.67 -11.53 8.61
C GLY A 31 -7.43 -10.63 8.68
N ARG A 32 -6.28 -11.15 8.24
CA ARG A 32 -5.07 -10.35 8.12
C ARG A 32 -5.33 -9.29 7.06
N GLY A 33 -5.31 -8.00 7.43
CA GLY A 33 -5.40 -6.90 6.48
C GLY A 33 -4.43 -7.10 5.30
N GLY A 34 -4.88 -6.80 4.10
CA GLY A 34 -4.20 -7.04 2.82
C GLY A 34 -2.76 -6.50 2.78
N ALA A 35 -2.50 -5.36 3.42
CA ALA A 35 -1.15 -4.81 3.56
C ALA A 35 -0.21 -5.72 4.37
N CYS A 36 -0.66 -6.21 5.53
CA CYS A 36 0.13 -7.11 6.38
C CYS A 36 0.31 -8.49 5.73
N LYS A 37 -0.70 -8.94 4.97
CA LYS A 37 -0.61 -10.15 4.12
C LYS A 37 0.47 -9.99 3.05
N PHE A 38 0.50 -8.86 2.34
CA PHE A 38 1.52 -8.55 1.34
C PHE A 38 2.93 -8.47 1.95
N LEU A 39 3.06 -7.79 3.10
CA LEU A 39 4.33 -7.65 3.82
C LEU A 39 4.80 -8.94 4.53
N ARG A 40 3.99 -10.02 4.48
CA ARG A 40 4.25 -11.32 5.14
C ARG A 40 4.58 -11.20 6.64
N ARG A 41 3.97 -10.22 7.32
CA ARG A 41 4.18 -9.94 8.75
C ARG A 41 2.91 -10.10 9.57
N LYS A 42 3.05 -10.29 10.90
CA LYS A 42 1.90 -10.34 11.81
C LYS A 42 1.25 -8.95 11.90
N CYS A 43 -0.07 -8.89 11.73
CA CYS A 43 -0.82 -7.66 11.93
C CYS A 43 -0.99 -7.42 13.43
N VAL A 44 -0.69 -6.20 13.90
CA VAL A 44 -0.87 -5.78 15.29
C VAL A 44 -2.13 -4.94 15.44
N ALA A 45 -2.68 -4.88 16.67
CA ALA A 45 -3.74 -3.94 17.00
C ALA A 45 -3.22 -2.50 16.79
N GLY A 46 -3.97 -1.69 16.03
CA GLY A 46 -3.53 -0.33 15.65
C GLY A 46 -2.71 -0.24 14.36
N CYS A 47 -2.66 -1.29 13.53
CA CYS A 47 -2.05 -1.20 12.21
C CYS A 47 -2.72 -0.11 11.35
N ILE A 48 -1.94 0.89 10.94
CA ILE A 48 -2.41 2.04 10.15
C ILE A 48 -3.00 1.63 8.80
N PHE A 49 -2.64 0.48 8.25
CA PHE A 49 -3.10 0.03 6.93
C PHE A 49 -4.36 -0.83 6.97
N THR A 50 -4.68 -1.43 8.11
CA THR A 50 -5.80 -2.39 8.22
C THR A 50 -7.14 -1.78 7.82
N PRO A 51 -7.51 -0.55 8.25
CA PRO A 51 -8.81 0.04 7.89
C PRO A 51 -8.98 0.35 6.40
N TYR A 52 -7.90 0.33 5.60
CA TYR A 52 -7.93 0.79 4.21
C TYR A 52 -7.67 -0.33 3.19
N PHE A 53 -7.08 -1.44 3.64
CA PHE A 53 -6.71 -2.57 2.79
C PHE A 53 -7.28 -3.88 3.35
N ASP A 54 -8.50 -3.89 3.86
CA ASP A 54 -9.16 -5.06 4.46
C ASP A 54 -9.79 -6.03 3.45
N SER A 55 -10.04 -5.57 2.22
CA SER A 55 -10.67 -6.38 1.17
C SER A 55 -9.77 -7.50 0.63
N GLU A 56 -10.38 -8.47 -0.06
CA GLU A 56 -9.67 -9.54 -0.76
C GLU A 56 -8.61 -8.99 -1.75
N GLN A 57 -8.97 -7.89 -2.42
CA GLN A 57 -8.11 -7.16 -3.37
C GLN A 57 -7.11 -6.23 -2.67
N GLY A 58 -7.23 -6.04 -1.35
CA GLY A 58 -6.40 -5.13 -0.57
C GLY A 58 -4.91 -5.45 -0.66
N ALA A 59 -4.53 -6.73 -0.77
CA ALA A 59 -3.12 -7.11 -0.96
C ALA A 59 -2.57 -6.68 -2.34
N ALA A 60 -3.38 -6.78 -3.39
CA ALA A 60 -3.01 -6.35 -4.74
C ALA A 60 -2.91 -4.83 -4.83
N HIS A 61 -3.88 -4.10 -4.28
CA HIS A 61 -3.83 -2.63 -4.21
C HIS A 61 -2.62 -2.16 -3.39
N PHE A 62 -2.35 -2.80 -2.26
CA PHE A 62 -1.19 -2.47 -1.45
C PHE A 62 0.12 -2.76 -2.18
N ALA A 63 0.20 -3.82 -3.00
CA ALA A 63 1.40 -4.10 -3.80
C ALA A 63 1.74 -2.95 -4.76
N VAL A 64 0.73 -2.39 -5.42
CA VAL A 64 0.86 -1.26 -6.34
C VAL A 64 1.34 -0.01 -5.60
N VAL A 65 0.68 0.32 -4.49
CA VAL A 65 1.04 1.45 -3.63
C VAL A 65 2.46 1.30 -3.06
N HIS A 66 2.81 0.10 -2.59
CA HIS A 66 4.13 -0.22 -2.07
C HIS A 66 5.21 -0.06 -3.13
N LYS A 67 4.95 -0.48 -4.37
CA LYS A 67 5.91 -0.37 -5.47
C LYS A 67 6.20 1.09 -5.86
N VAL A 68 5.19 1.96 -5.82
CA VAL A 68 5.35 3.36 -6.25
C VAL A 68 5.82 4.28 -5.14
N PHE A 69 5.23 4.16 -3.94
CA PHE A 69 5.50 5.07 -2.83
C PHE A 69 6.32 4.43 -1.71
N GLY A 70 6.20 3.11 -1.52
CA GLY A 70 6.80 2.39 -0.39
C GLY A 70 5.94 2.47 0.87
N ALA A 71 5.91 1.38 1.65
CA ALA A 71 5.08 1.29 2.86
C ALA A 71 5.44 2.40 3.88
N SER A 72 6.72 2.69 4.08
CA SER A 72 7.17 3.67 5.08
C SER A 72 6.72 5.09 4.73
N ASN A 73 6.76 5.47 3.45
CA ASN A 73 6.37 6.81 3.02
C ASN A 73 4.86 6.99 3.14
N VAL A 74 4.08 5.99 2.74
CA VAL A 74 2.62 6.02 2.91
C VAL A 74 2.24 6.05 4.38
N SER A 75 2.92 5.27 5.24
CA SER A 75 2.68 5.32 6.69
C SER A 75 2.93 6.72 7.26
N LYS A 76 4.06 7.36 6.90
CA LYS A 76 4.36 8.72 7.35
C LYS A 76 3.32 9.71 6.84
N LEU A 77 2.98 9.64 5.55
CA LEU A 77 1.97 10.51 4.93
C LEU A 77 0.62 10.40 5.64
N LEU A 78 0.13 9.19 5.90
CA LEU A 78 -1.14 8.99 6.60
C LEU A 78 -1.11 9.51 8.04
N LEU A 79 0.03 9.44 8.73
CA LEU A 79 0.17 10.00 10.08
C LEU A 79 0.08 11.53 10.09
N HIS A 80 0.53 12.21 9.03
CA HIS A 80 0.42 13.67 8.88
C HIS A 80 -0.98 14.14 8.46
N ILE A 81 -1.85 13.25 8.01
CA ILE A 81 -3.21 13.57 7.57
C ILE A 81 -4.21 13.37 8.73
N LEU A 82 -5.16 14.30 8.86
CA LEU A 82 -6.27 14.18 9.81
C LEU A 82 -7.02 12.86 9.61
N PRO A 83 -7.37 12.12 10.69
CA PRO A 83 -8.02 10.82 10.58
C PRO A 83 -9.25 10.77 9.66
N SER A 84 -10.06 11.84 9.64
CA SER A 84 -11.25 11.96 8.80
C SER A 84 -10.97 11.98 7.29
N LYS A 85 -9.76 12.42 6.88
CA LYS A 85 -9.36 12.51 5.46
C LYS A 85 -8.46 11.37 5.00
N ARG A 86 -8.09 10.45 5.90
CA ARG A 86 -7.15 9.36 5.56
C ARG A 86 -7.74 8.39 4.55
N LEU A 87 -9.04 8.14 4.61
CA LEU A 87 -9.72 7.28 3.62
C LEU A 87 -9.54 7.86 2.21
N ASP A 88 -9.91 9.13 2.02
CA ASP A 88 -9.78 9.83 0.74
C ASP A 88 -8.31 9.87 0.28
N ALA A 89 -7.39 10.14 1.19
CA ALA A 89 -5.96 10.12 0.89
C ALA A 89 -5.50 8.76 0.37
N VAL A 90 -5.92 7.65 1.00
CA VAL A 90 -5.57 6.30 0.51
C VAL A 90 -6.16 6.03 -0.86
N VAL A 91 -7.40 6.45 -1.13
CA VAL A 91 -8.02 6.33 -2.46
C VAL A 91 -7.19 7.06 -3.52
N THR A 92 -6.80 8.31 -3.25
CA THR A 92 -5.93 9.09 -4.16
C THR A 92 -4.57 8.43 -4.37
N ILE A 93 -3.91 7.97 -3.30
CA ILE A 93 -2.62 7.27 -3.39
C ILE A 93 -2.74 6.00 -4.23
N CYS A 94 -3.82 5.22 -4.07
CA CYS A 94 -4.05 4.03 -4.88
C CYS A 94 -4.22 4.38 -6.37
N TYR A 95 -4.99 5.42 -6.67
CA TYR A 95 -5.18 5.91 -8.03
C TYR A 95 -3.86 6.35 -8.68
N GLU A 96 -3.08 7.18 -7.98
CA GLU A 96 -1.79 7.67 -8.47
C GLU A 96 -0.78 6.55 -8.68
N ALA A 97 -0.71 5.60 -7.74
CA ALA A 97 0.17 4.44 -7.87
C ALA A 97 -0.21 3.59 -9.09
N GLN A 98 -1.51 3.36 -9.30
CA GLN A 98 -1.98 2.59 -10.45
C GLN A 98 -1.72 3.32 -11.78
N ALA A 99 -1.92 4.65 -11.82
CA ALA A 99 -1.62 5.46 -12.99
C ALA A 99 -0.12 5.39 -13.33
N ARG A 100 0.77 5.46 -12.34
CA ARG A 100 2.22 5.33 -12.54
C ARG A 100 2.65 3.93 -12.97
N LEU A 101 1.89 2.88 -12.65
CA LEU A 101 2.14 1.56 -13.24
C LEU A 101 1.74 1.45 -14.71
N ARG A 102 0.66 2.14 -15.12
CA ARG A 102 0.19 2.14 -16.51
C ARG A 102 1.04 3.04 -17.40
N VAL A 103 1.37 4.23 -16.91
CA VAL A 103 2.16 5.25 -17.63
C VAL A 103 3.39 5.58 -16.78
N PRO A 104 4.52 4.89 -16.97
CA PRO A 104 5.67 4.97 -16.05
C PRO A 104 6.33 6.35 -16.00
N ILE A 105 6.24 7.13 -17.09
CA ILE A 105 6.85 8.47 -17.18
C ILE A 105 5.94 9.51 -16.54
N TYR A 106 4.68 9.60 -17.00
CA TYR A 106 3.76 10.68 -16.64
C TYR A 106 2.73 10.32 -15.57
N GLY A 107 2.46 9.03 -15.34
CA GLY A 107 1.47 8.57 -14.36
C GLY A 107 0.11 9.23 -14.55
N CYS A 108 -0.45 9.77 -13.46
CA CYS A 108 -1.72 10.50 -13.48
C CYS A 108 -1.66 11.82 -14.27
N VAL A 109 -0.48 12.39 -14.50
CA VAL A 109 -0.32 13.64 -15.26
C VAL A 109 -0.71 13.46 -16.72
N ALA A 110 -0.52 12.26 -17.31
CA ALA A 110 -1.00 11.96 -18.66
C ALA A 110 -2.53 12.09 -18.76
N HIS A 111 -3.27 11.67 -17.72
CA HIS A 111 -4.72 11.82 -17.69
C HIS A 111 -5.12 13.29 -17.60
N ILE A 112 -4.39 14.10 -16.82
CA ILE A 112 -4.61 15.55 -16.76
C ILE A 112 -4.43 16.18 -18.13
N PHE A 113 -3.34 15.87 -18.84
CA PHE A 113 -3.09 16.38 -20.18
C PHE A 113 -4.17 15.98 -21.19
N ALA A 114 -4.61 14.72 -21.16
CA ALA A 114 -5.69 14.26 -22.03
C ALA A 114 -6.99 15.03 -21.77
N LEU A 115 -7.35 15.23 -20.51
CA LEU A 115 -8.53 16.02 -20.14
C LEU A 115 -8.40 17.49 -20.56
N GLN A 116 -7.22 18.09 -20.42
CA GLN A 116 -6.98 19.45 -20.87
C GLN A 116 -7.18 19.57 -22.39
N GLN A 117 -6.65 18.63 -23.18
CA GLN A 117 -6.86 18.63 -24.62
C GLN A 117 -8.35 18.54 -25.00
N HIS A 118 -9.16 17.79 -24.26
CA HIS A 118 -10.61 17.71 -24.51
C HIS A 118 -11.39 18.96 -24.13
N VAL A 119 -10.89 19.80 -23.20
CA VAL A 119 -11.58 21.02 -22.77
C VAL A 119 -11.17 22.23 -23.63
N PHE A 120 -9.93 22.26 -24.08
CA PHE A 120 -9.40 23.35 -24.91
C PHE A 120 -9.60 23.14 -26.42
N ASN A 121 -10.05 21.95 -26.84
CA ASN A 121 -10.38 21.59 -28.22
C ASN A 121 -11.89 21.39 -28.38
#